data_AF-A0A352EZJ8-F1
#
_entry.id   AF-A0A352EZJ8-F1
#
_cell.length_a   1.000
_cell.length_b   1.000
_cell.length_c   1.000
_cell.angle_alpha   90.00
_cell.angle_beta   90.00
_cell.angle_gamma   90.00
#
_symmetry.space_group_name_H-M   'P 1'
#
loop_
_entity.id
_entity.type
_entity.pdbx_description
1 polymer ?
#
loop_
_entity_poly.entity_id
_entity_poly.type
_entity_poly.pdbx_seq_one_letter_code
_entity_poly.pdbx_strand_id
1 'polypeptide(L)' 'MDARTEGRVHDAIDIAAPAGTPVLAAADGEIAKLFQSERGGTTIYQYSADKKLVYYYAHL' A
#
# COMPACT_ATOMS: atom_id res chain seq x y z
N MET A 1 -1.24 -35.01 5.01
CA MET A 1 -1.39 -33.64 5.56
C MET A 1 -0.61 -32.71 4.65
N ASP A 2 -1.23 -32.30 3.55
CA ASP A 2 -0.60 -31.46 2.54
C ASP A 2 -0.47 -30.03 3.07
N ALA A 3 0.76 -29.61 3.38
CA ALA A 3 1.09 -28.21 3.62
C ALA A 3 1.07 -27.47 2.27
N ARG A 4 -0.12 -27.08 1.82
CA ARG A 4 -0.31 -26.17 0.69
C ARG A 4 -0.68 -24.79 1.19
N THR A 5 0.32 -23.97 1.50
CA THR A 5 0.29 -22.52 1.25
C THR A 5 1.75 -22.08 1.22
N GLU A 6 2.26 -21.86 0.02
CA GLU A 6 3.55 -21.22 -0.21
C GLU A 6 3.50 -19.84 0.48
N GLY A 7 4.20 -19.76 1.61
CA GLY A 7 4.19 -18.61 2.52
C GLY A 7 4.78 -17.38 1.86
N ARG A 8 3.95 -16.61 1.16
CA ARG A 8 4.23 -15.18 0.95
C ARG A 8 3.95 -14.49 2.27
N VAL A 9 5.02 -14.08 2.94
CA VAL A 9 4.94 -13.11 4.02
C VAL A 9 4.38 -11.84 3.40
N HIS A 10 3.18 -11.44 3.83
CA HIS A 10 2.63 -10.15 3.46
C HIS A 10 3.08 -9.15 4.53
N ASP A 11 4.09 -8.36 4.21
CA ASP A 11 4.62 -7.32 5.12
C ASP A 11 3.73 -6.05 5.17
N ALA A 12 2.49 -6.15 4.70
CA ALA A 12 1.52 -5.06 4.67
C ALA A 12 0.21 -5.46 5.38
N ILE A 13 -0.55 -4.44 5.80
CA ILE A 13 -1.86 -4.61 6.41
C ILE A 13 -2.93 -4.29 5.36
N ASP A 14 -3.80 -5.24 5.11
CA ASP A 14 -4.99 -5.04 4.27
C ASP A 14 -6.16 -4.52 5.11
N ILE A 15 -6.83 -3.47 4.64
CA ILE A 15 -7.95 -2.83 5.33
C ILE A 15 -9.20 -2.98 4.45
N ALA A 16 -10.18 -3.78 4.90
CA ALA A 16 -11.42 -3.98 4.16
C ALA A 16 -12.33 -2.74 4.27
N ALA A 17 -12.73 -2.18 3.12
CA ALA A 17 -13.67 -1.07 3.02
C ALA A 17 -14.46 -1.15 1.70
N PRO A 18 -15.65 -0.51 1.62
CA PRO A 18 -16.36 -0.37 0.35
C PRO A 18 -15.52 0.34 -0.72
N ALA A 19 -15.75 0.02 -2.00
CA ALA A 19 -15.06 0.68 -3.11
C ALA A 19 -15.32 2.20 -3.11
N GLY A 20 -14.29 2.99 -3.37
CA GLY A 20 -14.35 4.46 -3.35
C GLY A 20 -14.31 5.08 -1.94
N THR A 21 -14.06 4.28 -0.90
CA THR A 21 -13.77 4.83 0.44
C THR A 21 -12.53 5.73 0.37
N PRO A 22 -12.60 7.01 0.77
CA PRO A 22 -11.45 7.89 0.73
C PRO A 22 -10.29 7.36 1.58
N VAL A 23 -9.11 7.30 0.99
CA VAL A 23 -7.87 6.97 1.70
C VAL A 23 -7.14 8.26 2.05
N LEU A 24 -6.87 8.46 3.33
CA LEU A 24 -6.11 9.59 3.85
C LEU A 24 -4.65 9.19 4.03
N ALA A 25 -3.74 10.15 3.81
CA ALA A 25 -2.32 9.95 4.12
C ALA A 25 -2.14 9.70 5.62
N ALA A 26 -1.36 8.69 5.98
CA ALA A 26 -1.10 8.33 7.38
C ALA A 26 -0.21 9.36 8.11
N ALA A 27 0.55 10.16 7.37
CA ALA A 27 1.41 11.22 7.88
C ALA A 27 1.65 12.28 6.80
N ASP A 28 2.18 13.44 7.21
CA ASP A 28 2.65 14.47 6.28
C ASP A 28 3.86 13.98 5.48
N GLY A 29 3.96 14.44 4.24
CA GLY A 29 5.14 14.22 3.42
C GLY A 29 4.91 14.39 1.92
N GLU A 30 5.80 13.80 1.13
CA GLU A 30 5.89 14.01 -0.32
C GLU A 30 5.49 12.74 -1.08
N ILE A 31 4.66 12.88 -2.13
CA ILE A 31 4.38 11.77 -3.06
C ILE A 31 5.64 11.51 -3.89
N ALA A 32 6.26 10.36 -3.64
CA ALA A 32 7.44 9.91 -4.37
C ALA A 32 7.07 9.36 -5.74
N LYS A 33 5.92 8.68 -5.85
CA LYS A 33 5.45 8.03 -7.08
C LYS A 33 3.94 7.80 -7.03
N LEU A 34 3.28 8.05 -8.16
CA LEU A 34 1.89 7.66 -8.43
C LEU A 34 1.88 6.92 -9.77
N PHE A 35 1.35 5.70 -9.81
CA PHE A 35 1.38 4.87 -11.02
C PHE A 35 0.31 3.75 -10.99
N GLN A 36 0.02 3.19 -12.16
CA GLN A 36 -0.81 1.99 -12.29
C GLN A 36 0.08 0.75 -12.18
N SER A 37 -0.16 -0.07 -11.16
CA SER A 37 0.47 -1.37 -10.94
C SER A 37 -0.40 -2.48 -11.54
N GLU A 38 0.21 -3.46 -12.19
CA GLU A 38 -0.50 -4.62 -12.76
C GLU A 38 -1.27 -5.41 -11.68
N ARG A 39 -0.70 -5.51 -10.48
CA ARG A 39 -1.30 -6.26 -9.36
C ARG A 39 -1.96 -5.37 -8.32
N GLY A 40 -1.45 -4.13 -8.16
CA GLY A 40 -1.88 -3.20 -7.12
C GLY A 40 -2.89 -2.15 -7.57
N GLY A 41 -3.28 -2.12 -8.84
CA GLY A 41 -4.13 -1.05 -9.37
C GLY A 41 -3.47 0.33 -9.21
N THR A 42 -4.24 1.35 -8.87
CA THR A 42 -3.70 2.68 -8.58
C THR A 42 -2.86 2.62 -7.30
N THR A 43 -1.59 3.01 -7.39
CA THR A 43 -0.62 2.82 -6.30
C THR A 43 0.17 4.10 -6.06
N ILE A 44 0.40 4.42 -4.78
CA ILE A 44 1.16 5.58 -4.31
C ILE A 44 2.30 5.14 -3.40
N TYR A 45 3.49 5.70 -3.62
CA TYR A 45 4.57 5.77 -2.64
C TYR A 45 4.67 7.19 -2.11
N GLN A 46 4.74 7.33 -0.78
CA GLN A 46 4.87 8.62 -0.10
C GLN A 46 6.05 8.56 0.88
N TYR A 47 6.96 9.53 0.82
CA TYR A 47 7.96 9.73 1.87
C TYR A 47 7.33 10.39 3.09
N SER A 48 7.77 10.02 4.29
CA SER A 48 7.55 10.87 5.47
C SER A 48 8.23 12.23 5.29
N ALA A 49 7.81 13.24 6.06
CA ALA A 49 8.41 14.57 6.02
C ALA A 49 9.95 14.57 6.20
N ASP A 50 10.49 13.64 7.00
CA ASP A 50 11.94 13.46 7.21
C ASP A 50 12.59 12.45 6.25
N LYS A 51 11.83 11.90 5.30
CA LYS A 51 12.21 10.90 4.30
C LYS A 51 12.80 9.60 4.86
N LYS A 52 12.58 9.29 6.14
CA LYS A 52 13.06 8.04 6.76
C LYS A 52 12.11 6.86 6.57
N LEU A 53 10.82 7.13 6.34
CA LEU A 53 9.80 6.12 6.10
C LEU A 53 9.20 6.29 4.72
N VAL A 54 8.70 5.19 4.18
CA VAL A 54 7.92 5.15 2.94
C VAL A 54 6.58 4.50 3.24
N TYR A 55 5.50 5.24 3.02
CA TYR A 55 4.14 4.72 3.06
C TYR A 55 3.76 4.22 1.66
N TYR A 56 3.18 3.04 1.63
CA TYR A 56 2.74 2.37 0.41
C TYR A 56 1.23 2.20 0.44
N TYR A 57 0.54 2.78 -0.53
CA TYR A 57 -0.91 2.66 -0.70
C TYR A 57 -1.18 1.96 -2.02
N ALA A 58 -1.94 0.87 -1.98
CA ALA A 58 -2.33 0.11 -3.16
C ALA A 58 -3.85 -0.13 -3.16
N HIS A 59 -4.36 -0.56 -4.31
CA HIS A 59 -5.77 -0.82 -4.55
C HIS A 59 -6.67 0.41 -4.35
N LEU A 60 -6.15 1.59 -4.71
CA LEU A 60 -6.92 2.84 -4.75
C LEU A 60 -7.85 2.89 -5.96
#